data_AF-A0A972E6M2-F1
#
_entry.id   AF-A0A972E6M2-F1
#
_cell.length_a   1.000
_cell.length_b   1.000
_cell.length_c   1.000
_cell.angle_alpha   90.00
_cell.angle_beta   90.00
_cell.angle_gamma   90.00
#
_symmetry.space_group_name_H-M   'P 1'
#
loop_
_entity.id
_entity.type
_entity.pdbx_description
1 polymer ?
#
loop_
_entity_poly.entity_id
_entity_poly.type
_entity_poly.pdbx_seq_one_letter_code
_entity_poly.pdbx_strand_id
1 'polypeptide(L)'
;MRQLRLNQTYYKVLLTLKLLNDLQYYPLNEGIFKILNGKVDEETRPFSAFPTFGTLSSYTSKKVSHLTLMLFRYGYIGKIFDSKSNKLFFRITDTGEQFVEEFSKKHKIRLVNKRSQDPQTIVKIAN
;
A
#
# COMPACT_ATOMS: atom_id res chain seq x y z
N MET A 1 -25.40 -4.41 5.91
CA MET A 1 -24.14 -3.78 6.40
C MET A 1 -23.96 -2.42 5.73
N ARG A 2 -23.31 -1.44 6.37
CA ARG A 2 -23.11 -0.11 5.77
C ARG A 2 -22.02 -0.19 4.70
N GLN A 3 -22.28 0.20 3.45
CA GLN A 3 -21.30 0.05 2.36
C GLN A 3 -20.11 1.02 2.54
N LEU A 4 -18.88 0.54 2.41
CA LEU A 4 -17.68 1.38 2.44
C LEU A 4 -17.64 2.24 1.17
N ARG A 5 -17.77 3.56 1.31
CA ARG A 5 -17.54 4.50 0.21
C ARG A 5 -16.04 4.63 -0.07
N LEU A 6 -15.56 3.82 -1.01
CA LEU A 6 -14.19 3.91 -1.50
C LEU A 6 -13.97 5.23 -2.26
N ASN A 7 -12.77 5.78 -2.12
CA ASN A 7 -12.36 7.07 -2.66
C ASN A 7 -10.89 7.02 -3.09
N GLN A 8 -10.36 8.14 -3.60
CA GLN A 8 -8.98 8.22 -4.08
C GLN A 8 -7.92 7.84 -3.02
N THR A 9 -8.19 8.08 -1.73
CA THR A 9 -7.28 7.70 -0.65
C THR A 9 -7.24 6.18 -0.45
N TYR A 10 -8.39 5.52 -0.47
CA TYR A 10 -8.45 4.05 -0.46
C TYR A 10 -7.83 3.43 -1.72
N TYR A 11 -8.07 4.04 -2.88
CA TYR A 11 -7.41 3.64 -4.13
C TYR A 11 -5.88 3.71 -4.04
N LYS A 12 -5.30 4.79 -3.48
CA LYS A 12 -3.84 4.90 -3.28
C LYS A 12 -3.30 3.74 -2.44
N VAL A 13 -3.98 3.36 -1.35
CA VAL A 13 -3.58 2.23 -0.50
C VAL A 13 -3.63 0.90 -1.27
N LEU A 14 -4.71 0.63 -2.01
CA LEU A 14 -4.85 -0.59 -2.80
C LEU A 14 -3.86 -0.65 -3.96
N LEU A 15 -3.65 0.45 -4.69
CA LEU A 15 -2.67 0.53 -5.77
C LEU A 15 -1.24 0.30 -5.24
N THR A 16 -0.88 0.84 -4.06
CA THR A 16 0.41 0.55 -3.44
C THR A 16 0.56 -0.94 -3.13
N LEU A 17 -0.48 -1.59 -2.59
CA LEU A 17 -0.45 -3.03 -2.33
C LEU A 17 -0.35 -3.85 -3.61
N LYS A 18 -1.12 -3.51 -4.64
CA LYS A 18 -1.05 -4.18 -5.94
C LYS A 18 0.37 -4.12 -6.51
N LEU A 19 0.94 -2.92 -6.61
CA LEU A 19 2.30 -2.72 -7.17
C LEU A 19 3.39 -3.46 -6.36
N LEU A 20 3.23 -3.60 -5.04
CA LEU A 20 4.13 -4.42 -4.23
C LEU A 20 3.93 -5.92 -4.51
N ASN A 21 2.68 -6.40 -4.54
CA ASN A 21 2.37 -7.81 -4.72
C ASN A 21 2.67 -8.31 -6.15
N ASP A 22 2.48 -7.46 -7.17
CA ASP A 22 2.94 -7.67 -8.55
C ASP A 22 4.46 -7.97 -8.59
N LEU A 23 5.24 -7.31 -7.72
CA LEU A 23 6.68 -7.51 -7.54
C LEU A 23 7.04 -8.56 -6.45
N GLN A 24 6.07 -9.32 -5.94
CA GLN A 24 6.21 -10.31 -4.85
C GLN A 24 6.70 -9.75 -3.50
N TYR A 25 6.47 -8.45 -3.24
CA TYR A 25 6.65 -7.84 -1.91
C TYR A 25 5.32 -7.78 -1.15
N TYR A 26 5.33 -8.19 0.11
CA TYR A 26 4.15 -8.22 0.98
C TYR A 26 4.40 -7.37 2.24
N PRO A 27 3.77 -6.20 2.40
CA PRO A 27 4.11 -5.27 3.47
C PRO A 27 3.30 -5.49 4.76
N LEU A 28 3.85 -5.01 5.88
CA LEU A 28 3.06 -4.65 7.07
C LEU A 28 2.44 -3.25 6.87
N ASN A 29 1.51 -2.86 7.76
CA ASN A 29 0.93 -1.50 7.78
C ASN A 29 1.99 -0.39 7.73
N GLU A 30 3.13 -0.60 8.38
CA GLU A 30 4.23 0.35 8.43
C GLU A 30 4.90 0.54 7.06
N GLY A 31 5.08 -0.53 6.27
CA GLY A 31 5.64 -0.44 4.92
C GLY A 31 4.71 0.30 3.96
N ILE A 32 3.40 0.03 4.04
CA ILE A 32 2.36 0.77 3.32
C ILE A 32 2.41 2.26 3.69
N PHE A 33 2.51 2.57 4.99
CA PHE A 33 2.63 3.93 5.49
C PHE A 33 3.88 4.64 4.96
N LYS A 34 5.08 4.04 5.06
CA LYS A 34 6.33 4.67 4.59
C LYS A 34 6.28 5.06 3.12
N ILE A 35 5.84 4.14 2.25
CA ILE A 35 5.69 4.40 0.80
C ILE A 35 4.69 5.54 0.55
N LEU A 36 3.49 5.47 1.13
CA LEU A 36 2.46 6.49 0.94
C LEU A 36 2.87 7.85 1.52
N ASN A 37 3.64 7.86 2.60
CA ASN A 37 4.13 9.07 3.24
C ASN A 37 5.35 9.67 2.51
N GLY A 38 6.09 8.85 1.76
CA GLY A 38 7.25 9.27 0.97
C GLY A 38 8.58 9.21 1.73
N LYS A 39 8.62 8.46 2.83
CA LYS A 39 9.87 8.17 3.54
C LYS A 39 10.75 7.33 2.62
N VAL A 40 11.96 7.81 2.34
CA VAL A 40 13.01 7.04 1.68
C VAL A 40 13.89 6.43 2.75
N ASP A 41 14.28 5.18 2.51
CA ASP A 41 15.25 4.44 3.32
C ASP A 41 16.29 3.83 2.33
N GLU A 42 16.61 2.53 2.33
CA GLU A 42 16.80 1.79 1.04
C GLU A 42 15.55 1.03 0.62
N GLU A 43 14.44 1.59 1.08
CA GLU A 43 13.15 1.00 1.36
C GLU A 43 12.32 0.21 0.37
N THR A 44 11.23 0.81 -0.13
CA THR A 44 10.91 2.24 -0.34
C THR A 44 11.86 2.97 -1.31
N ARG A 45 13.19 2.84 -1.22
CA ARG A 45 14.12 3.36 -2.24
C ARG A 45 13.91 2.62 -3.57
N PRO A 46 13.81 1.27 -3.63
CA PRO A 46 13.33 0.54 -4.81
C PRO A 46 11.94 0.98 -5.28
N PHE A 47 11.05 1.36 -4.35
CA PHE A 47 9.67 1.75 -4.65
C PHE A 47 9.49 3.27 -4.84
N SER A 48 10.56 4.06 -4.85
CA SER A 48 10.51 5.53 -4.95
C SER A 48 9.98 6.03 -6.31
N ALA A 49 10.01 5.16 -7.31
CA ALA A 49 9.38 5.36 -8.62
C ALA A 49 7.88 5.03 -8.65
N PHE A 50 7.31 4.42 -7.60
CA PHE A 50 5.87 4.10 -7.59
C PHE A 50 5.06 5.39 -7.67
N PRO A 51 3.96 5.42 -8.46
CA PRO A 51 3.14 6.63 -8.59
C PRO A 51 2.41 6.97 -7.28
N THR A 52 2.28 6.04 -6.34
CA THR A 52 1.69 6.31 -5.02
C THR A 52 2.68 6.90 -4.00
N PHE A 53 3.98 6.96 -4.33
CA PHE A 53 5.03 7.34 -3.39
C PHE A 53 4.89 8.80 -2.93
N GLY A 54 4.86 9.03 -1.61
CA GLY A 54 4.68 10.38 -1.04
C GLY A 54 3.30 11.00 -1.25
N THR A 55 2.34 10.30 -1.88
CA THR A 55 1.05 10.89 -2.25
C THR A 55 0.07 11.08 -1.08
N LEU A 56 0.45 10.69 0.14
CA LEU A 56 -0.22 10.92 1.41
C LEU A 56 0.78 11.39 2.50
N SER A 57 1.75 12.23 2.15
CA SER A 57 2.79 12.75 3.08
C SER A 57 2.25 13.47 4.34
N SER A 58 1.03 14.00 4.29
CA SER A 58 0.35 14.62 5.45
C SER A 58 -0.41 13.63 6.34
N TYR A 59 -0.50 12.35 5.98
CA TYR A 59 -1.26 11.35 6.75
C TYR A 59 -0.38 10.73 7.83
N THR A 60 -0.93 10.57 9.03
CA THR A 60 -0.25 9.83 10.12
C THR A 60 -0.35 8.32 9.92
N SER A 61 0.61 7.57 10.50
CA SER A 61 0.57 6.09 10.52
C SER A 61 -0.74 5.54 11.08
N LYS A 62 -1.33 6.18 12.10
CA LYS A 62 -2.66 5.83 12.65
C LYS A 62 -3.78 6.00 11.61
N LYS A 63 -3.72 7.04 10.77
CA LYS A 63 -4.71 7.27 9.71
C LYS A 63 -4.57 6.24 8.58
N VAL A 64 -3.35 5.90 8.15
CA VAL A 64 -3.12 4.84 7.16
C VAL A 64 -3.54 3.48 7.70
N SER A 65 -3.20 3.15 8.94
CA SER A 65 -3.61 1.90 9.61
C SER A 65 -5.14 1.77 9.75
N HIS A 66 -5.87 2.88 9.88
CA HIS A 66 -7.33 2.87 9.84
C HIS A 66 -7.86 2.57 8.43
N LEU A 67 -7.26 3.14 7.38
CA LEU A 67 -7.66 2.87 5.99
C LEU A 67 -7.42 1.39 5.62
N THR A 68 -6.26 0.83 5.96
CA THR A 68 -5.97 -0.60 5.71
C THR A 68 -6.87 -1.52 6.52
N LEU A 69 -7.17 -1.19 7.78
CA LEU A 69 -8.14 -1.94 8.60
C LEU A 69 -9.54 -1.93 7.97
N MET A 70 -9.99 -0.80 7.43
CA MET A 70 -11.27 -0.71 6.74
C MET A 70 -11.27 -1.52 5.44
N LEU A 71 -10.21 -1.45 4.64
CA LEU A 71 -10.09 -2.27 3.43
C LEU A 71 -10.05 -3.78 3.73
N PHE A 72 -9.33 -4.19 4.79
CA PHE A 72 -9.30 -5.57 5.26
C PHE A 72 -10.68 -6.05 5.73
N ARG A 73 -11.39 -5.26 6.55
CA ARG A 73 -12.75 -5.58 7.05
C ARG A 73 -13.80 -5.75 5.94
N TYR A 74 -13.59 -5.12 4.78
CA TYR A 74 -14.50 -5.20 3.64
C TYR A 74 -13.95 -6.11 2.51
N GLY A 75 -12.91 -6.91 2.76
CA GLY A 75 -12.44 -7.95 1.85
C GLY A 75 -11.55 -7.50 0.68
N TYR A 76 -11.17 -6.23 0.60
CA TYR A 76 -10.27 -5.70 -0.46
C TYR A 76 -8.79 -5.98 -0.19
N ILE A 77 -8.45 -6.36 1.05
CA ILE A 77 -7.10 -6.74 1.49
C ILE A 77 -7.23 -8.03 2.28
N GLY A 78 -6.39 -9.01 1.97
CA GLY A 78 -6.22 -10.24 2.72
C GLY A 78 -4.93 -10.24 3.53
N LYS A 79 -4.63 -11.39 4.14
CA LYS A 79 -3.33 -11.64 4.76
C LYS A 79 -2.66 -12.86 4.13
N ILE A 80 -1.34 -12.90 4.23
CA ILE A 80 -0.50 -14.06 3.94
C ILE A 80 0.43 -14.29 5.14
N PHE A 81 0.67 -15.55 5.49
CA PHE A 81 1.56 -15.92 6.59
C PHE A 81 2.95 -16.25 6.03
N ASP A 82 3.98 -15.66 6.63
CA ASP A 82 5.37 -16.06 6.42
C ASP A 82 5.87 -16.84 7.64
N SER A 83 6.32 -18.07 7.41
CA SER A 83 6.86 -18.97 8.43
C SER A 83 8.24 -18.53 8.93
N LYS A 84 9.05 -17.84 8.11
CA LYS A 84 10.41 -17.43 8.48
C LYS A 84 10.41 -16.33 9.54
N SER A 85 9.53 -15.34 9.41
CA SER A 85 9.37 -14.26 10.39
C SER A 85 8.21 -14.45 11.37
N ASN A 86 7.43 -15.53 11.23
CA ASN A 86 6.22 -15.87 12.01
C ASN A 86 5.22 -14.70 12.08
N LYS A 87 4.94 -14.08 10.92
CA LYS A 87 4.13 -12.86 10.81
C LYS A 87 3.10 -12.94 9.68
N LEU A 88 2.03 -12.16 9.84
CA LEU A 88 0.99 -11.97 8.84
C LEU A 88 1.21 -10.64 8.11
N PHE A 89 1.48 -10.73 6.81
CA PHE A 89 1.66 -9.58 5.91
C PHE A 89 0.39 -9.33 5.10
N PHE A 90 0.22 -8.11 4.58
CA PHE A 90 -0.93 -7.78 3.76
C PHE A 90 -0.71 -8.18 2.30
N ARG A 91 -1.77 -8.73 1.71
CA ARG A 91 -1.90 -8.92 0.26
C ARG A 91 -3.18 -8.26 -0.23
N ILE A 92 -3.19 -7.77 -1.46
CA ILE A 92 -4.45 -7.43 -2.13
C ILE A 92 -5.25 -8.71 -2.39
N THR A 93 -6.57 -8.56 -2.55
CA THR A 93 -7.46 -9.63 -3.01
C THR A 93 -7.95 -9.32 -4.43
N ASP A 94 -8.49 -10.32 -5.11
CA ASP A 94 -9.10 -10.20 -6.43
C ASP A 94 -10.13 -9.04 -6.48
N THR A 95 -10.91 -8.88 -5.41
CA THR A 95 -11.86 -7.76 -5.23
C THR A 95 -11.16 -6.40 -5.06
N GLY A 96 -10.00 -6.37 -4.39
CA GLY A 96 -9.13 -5.20 -4.31
C GLY A 96 -8.53 -4.82 -5.67
N GLU A 97 -8.10 -5.80 -6.46
CA GLU A 97 -7.53 -5.60 -7.80
C GLU A 97 -8.58 -5.09 -8.79
N GLN A 98 -9.77 -5.72 -8.83
CA GLN A 98 -10.91 -5.27 -9.63
C GLN A 98 -11.25 -3.80 -9.35
N PHE A 99 -11.31 -3.40 -8.09
CA PHE A 99 -11.55 -2.01 -7.72
C PHE A 99 -10.44 -1.07 -8.23
N VAL A 100 -9.16 -1.45 -8.12
CA VAL A 100 -8.04 -0.64 -8.64
C VAL A 100 -8.16 -0.44 -10.15
N GLU A 101 -8.49 -1.50 -10.90
CA GLU A 101 -8.73 -1.40 -12.33
C GLU A 101 -9.91 -0.49 -12.68
N GLU A 102 -11.08 -0.72 -12.11
CA GLU A 102 -12.28 0.11 -12.38
C GLU A 102 -12.05 1.58 -12.04
N PHE A 103 -11.43 1.84 -10.89
CA PHE A 103 -11.15 3.19 -10.45
C PHE A 103 -10.17 3.90 -11.40
N SER A 104 -9.14 3.18 -11.89
CA SER A 104 -8.19 3.71 -12.89
C SER A 104 -8.82 3.97 -14.26
N LYS A 105 -9.72 3.10 -14.73
CA LYS A 105 -10.45 3.29 -16.00
C LYS A 105 -11.37 4.51 -15.93
N LYS A 106 -12.03 4.73 -14.78
CA LYS A 106 -12.99 5.81 -14.55
C LYS A 106 -12.35 7.18 -14.24
N HIS A 107 -11.13 7.20 -13.70
CA HIS A 107 -10.47 8.44 -13.26
C HIS A 107 -9.10 8.59 -13.94
N LYS A 108 -8.90 9.68 -14.70
CA LYS A 108 -7.58 10.07 -15.25
C LYS A 108 -6.67 10.64 -14.14
N ILE A 109 -6.24 9.80 -13.22
CA ILE A 109 -5.51 10.25 -12.01
C ILE A 109 -4.06 10.59 -12.38
N ARG A 110 -3.74 11.88 -12.35
CA ARG A 110 -2.35 12.34 -12.28
C ARG A 110 -1.86 12.17 -10.85
N LEU A 111 -1.04 11.14 -10.61
CA LEU A 111 -0.27 11.01 -9.38
C LEU A 111 1.10 11.68 -9.60
N VAL A 112 1.56 12.48 -8.63
CA VAL A 112 2.78 13.31 -8.75
C VAL A 112 3.72 12.99 -7.58
N ASN A 113 4.92 12.50 -7.88
CA ASN A 113 5.92 12.14 -6.87
C ASN A 113 6.71 13.38 -6.40
N LYS A 114 6.94 13.47 -5.09
CA LYS A 114 7.97 14.33 -4.46
C LYS A 114 9.04 13.44 -3.81
N ARG A 115 10.31 13.82 -3.90
CA ARG A 115 11.48 13.09 -3.34
C ARG A 115 11.95 13.72 -2.02
N SER A 116 12.33 12.90 -1.05
CA SER A 116 13.00 13.27 0.22
C SER A 116 13.80 12.07 0.75
N GLN A 117 15.06 12.25 1.21
CA GLN A 117 16.01 11.18 1.59
C GLN A 117 16.06 10.92 3.11
N ASP A 118 16.22 9.65 3.57
CA ASP A 118 16.61 9.27 4.96
C ASP A 118 16.94 7.73 5.10
N PRO A 119 17.13 7.12 6.31
CA PRO A 119 17.63 5.73 6.50
C PRO A 119 16.63 4.64 7.06
N GLN A 120 17.13 3.39 7.26
CA GLN A 120 16.66 2.04 6.81
C GLN A 120 15.88 1.14 7.86
N THR A 121 14.90 0.30 7.43
CA THR A 121 13.73 -0.33 8.13
C THR A 121 12.83 -1.52 7.50
N ILE A 122 13.18 -2.27 6.43
CA ILE A 122 12.38 -3.23 5.58
C ILE A 122 13.38 -4.17 4.87
N VAL A 123 13.12 -5.48 4.79
CA VAL A 123 14.10 -6.46 4.27
C VAL A 123 13.49 -7.41 3.22
N LYS A 124 14.28 -7.86 2.24
CA LYS A 124 13.90 -8.89 1.26
C LYS A 124 14.02 -10.28 1.88
N ILE A 125 12.99 -11.12 1.75
CA ILE A 125 13.03 -12.55 2.08
C ILE A 125 13.07 -13.34 0.78
N ALA A 126 14.09 -14.18 0.59
CA ALA A 126 14.16 -15.14 -0.49
C ALA A 126 13.55 -16.48 -0.05
N ASN A 127 12.92 -17.20 -0.99
CA ASN A 127 12.61 -18.62 -0.86
C ASN A 127 13.67 -19.44 -1.58
#